data_AF-A0A2V8L8Q1-F1
#
_entry.id   AF-A0A2V8L8Q1-F1
#
_cell.length_a   1.000
_cell.length_b   1.000
_cell.length_c   1.000
_cell.angle_alpha   90.00
_cell.angle_beta   90.00
_cell.angle_gamma   90.00
#
_symmetry.space_group_name_H-M   'P 1'
#
loop_
_entity.id
_entity.type
_entity.pdbx_description
1 polymer ?
#
loop_
_entity_poly.entity_id
_entity_poly.type
_entity_poly.pdbx_seq_one_letter_code
_entity_poly.pdbx_strand_id
1 'polypeptide(L)'
;MTKTLTRRTFLKVSAAGGALLVGGYVPGLRETSTAEAAGALEPNVWVKIGADDTITIMLSQLEMGQGVMTSMPMLLAEELDVDWNKIKTEWVPADPKYGNPNFGGAQLTAGSNSVRGMWRILRQAGGTARAMLVTAAAQSWNVEENTCSTEKGEVIHKTSGRRLRYGALVEKAAALPVPKTVSLKSPKEFRLLGQSLPRLDIPEKVNGKATFGIDVKRPGMLIARVVKCPVFGGKVESFNADKAKAVPGVRNVVQIGSGVAVVADNYWAASKGAQALEVKWNEGPLANLSS
;
A
#
# COMPACT_ATOMS: atom_id res chain seq x y z
N MET A 1 3.10 -41.04 -41.73
CA MET A 1 4.02 -40.31 -40.83
C MET A 1 3.21 -39.46 -39.87
N THR A 2 2.98 -39.95 -38.66
CA THR A 2 2.30 -39.24 -37.58
C THR A 2 3.26 -38.23 -36.96
N LYS A 3 3.04 -36.93 -37.18
CA LYS A 3 3.84 -35.86 -36.54
C LYS A 3 3.40 -35.74 -35.08
N THR A 4 4.22 -36.23 -34.16
CA THR A 4 4.02 -36.07 -32.72
C THR A 4 4.12 -34.58 -32.36
N LEU A 5 2.99 -33.96 -31.96
CA LEU A 5 3.02 -32.61 -31.41
C LEU A 5 3.81 -32.61 -30.11
N THR A 6 4.93 -31.89 -30.10
CA THR A 6 5.70 -31.71 -28.86
C THR A 6 5.04 -30.65 -27.98
N ARG A 7 5.14 -30.81 -26.65
CA ARG A 7 4.64 -29.85 -25.66
C ARG A 7 5.11 -28.42 -25.93
N ARG A 8 6.33 -28.27 -26.47
CA ARG A 8 6.93 -26.97 -26.83
C ARG A 8 6.24 -26.31 -28.04
N THR A 9 5.80 -27.10 -29.02
CA THR A 9 5.06 -26.59 -30.18
C THR A 9 3.63 -26.23 -29.77
N PHE A 10 2.98 -27.02 -28.90
CA PHE A 10 1.67 -26.69 -28.35
C PHE A 10 1.69 -25.35 -27.60
N LEU A 11 2.65 -25.15 -26.69
CA LEU A 11 2.78 -23.91 -25.91
C LEU A 11 3.02 -22.66 -26.77
N LYS A 12 3.77 -22.79 -27.87
CA LYS A 12 4.00 -21.67 -28.80
C LYS A 12 2.74 -21.29 -29.58
N VAL A 13 1.91 -22.26 -29.94
CA VAL A 13 0.68 -22.02 -30.71
C VAL A 13 -0.42 -21.46 -29.81
N SER A 14 -0.54 -21.92 -28.57
CA SER A 14 -1.51 -21.40 -27.59
C SER A 14 -1.19 -19.99 -27.07
N ALA A 15 0.01 -19.47 -27.30
CA ALA A 15 0.35 -18.08 -26.96
C ALA A 15 -0.15 -17.06 -28.00
N ALA A 16 -0.51 -17.51 -29.22
CA ALA A 16 -0.99 -16.64 -30.31
C ALA A 16 -2.52 -16.60 -30.44
N GLY A 17 -3.26 -17.45 -29.73
CA GLY A 17 -4.72 -17.46 -29.67
C GLY A 17 -5.16 -17.66 -28.22
N GLY A 18 -5.78 -16.64 -27.64
CA GLY A 18 -5.98 -16.50 -26.20
C GLY A 18 -6.70 -17.62 -25.46
N ALA A 19 -6.49 -17.58 -24.14
CA ALA A 19 -7.13 -18.34 -23.06
C ALA A 19 -6.64 -19.77 -22.80
N LEU A 20 -5.61 -19.89 -21.97
CA LEU A 20 -5.55 -20.93 -20.93
C LEU A 20 -4.77 -20.42 -19.71
N LEU A 21 -5.49 -20.02 -18.65
CA LEU A 21 -4.91 -19.75 -17.33
C LEU A 21 -4.74 -21.09 -16.59
N VAL A 22 -3.53 -21.64 -16.62
CA VAL A 22 -3.10 -22.66 -15.64
C VAL A 22 -2.13 -21.98 -14.70
N GLY A 23 -2.62 -21.60 -13.52
CA GLY A 23 -1.82 -21.04 -12.44
C GLY A 23 -0.94 -22.14 -11.81
N GLY A 24 0.33 -22.16 -12.19
CA GLY A 24 1.39 -22.90 -11.51
C GLY A 24 2.35 -21.94 -10.82
N TYR A 25 2.46 -22.05 -9.50
CA TYR A 25 3.41 -21.27 -8.70
C TYR A 25 4.84 -21.75 -8.96
N VAL A 26 5.68 -20.91 -9.57
CA VAL A 26 7.14 -21.10 -9.67
C VAL A 26 7.82 -19.98 -8.88
N PRO A 27 8.56 -20.27 -7.81
CA PRO A 27 9.28 -19.25 -7.05
C PRO A 27 10.37 -18.61 -7.92
N GLY A 28 10.38 -17.27 -8.03
CA GLY A 28 11.46 -16.50 -8.69
C GLY A 28 11.05 -15.70 -9.93
N LEU A 29 9.82 -15.85 -10.41
CA LEU A 29 9.22 -14.93 -11.39
C LEU A 29 8.55 -13.79 -10.61
N ARG A 30 8.93 -12.54 -10.91
CA ARG A 30 8.23 -11.35 -10.44
C ARG A 30 6.73 -11.51 -10.73
N GLU A 31 5.90 -11.44 -9.70
CA GLU A 31 4.46 -11.23 -9.87
C GLU A 31 4.27 -9.83 -10.46
N THR A 32 4.24 -9.74 -11.79
CA THR A 32 3.56 -8.65 -12.48
C THR A 32 2.26 -9.20 -13.01
N SER A 33 1.26 -9.23 -12.14
CA SER A 33 -0.13 -9.41 -12.53
C SER A 33 -1.02 -8.54 -11.66
N THR A 34 -0.94 -7.22 -11.88
CA THR A 34 -2.16 -6.42 -11.83
C THR A 34 -2.84 -6.66 -13.16
N ALA A 35 -4.07 -7.17 -13.14
CA ALA A 35 -4.96 -6.97 -14.28
C ALA A 35 -4.96 -5.47 -14.55
N GLU A 36 -4.47 -5.03 -15.71
CA GLU A 36 -4.72 -3.68 -16.18
C GLU A 36 -6.24 -3.56 -16.26
N ALA A 37 -6.81 -2.78 -15.34
CA ALA A 37 -8.15 -2.27 -15.53
C ALA A 37 -8.07 -1.38 -16.76
N ALA A 38 -8.42 -1.95 -17.92
CA ALA A 38 -8.62 -1.16 -19.13
C ALA A 38 -9.61 -0.03 -18.78
N GLY A 39 -9.15 1.23 -18.83
CA GLY A 39 -9.97 2.40 -18.49
C GLY A 39 -9.69 3.08 -17.15
N ALA A 40 -8.47 3.04 -16.62
CA ALA A 40 -8.04 3.90 -15.50
C ALA A 40 -6.94 4.89 -15.91
N LEU A 41 -7.02 6.13 -15.41
CA LEU A 41 -5.97 7.15 -15.55
C LEU A 41 -5.05 7.04 -14.34
N GLU A 42 -3.75 6.82 -14.59
CA GLU A 42 -2.70 6.83 -13.58
C GLU A 42 -1.71 7.97 -13.90
N PRO A 43 -2.05 9.23 -13.58
CA PRO A 43 -1.26 10.39 -14.01
C PRO A 43 0.09 10.46 -13.27
N ASN A 44 0.20 9.73 -12.16
CA ASN A 44 1.40 9.50 -11.36
C ASN A 44 1.13 8.32 -10.43
N VAL A 45 2.12 7.96 -9.61
CA VAL A 45 2.07 6.81 -8.72
C VAL A 45 1.09 6.94 -7.54
N TRP A 46 0.52 8.12 -7.28
CA TRP A 46 -0.25 8.42 -6.05
C TRP A 46 -1.76 8.34 -6.20
N VAL A 47 -2.28 8.36 -7.43
CA VAL A 47 -3.72 8.37 -7.68
C VAL A 47 -4.07 7.54 -8.91
N LYS A 48 -5.16 6.80 -8.83
CA LYS A 48 -5.84 6.16 -9.95
C LYS A 48 -7.25 6.73 -10.06
N ILE A 49 -7.68 7.02 -11.28
CA ILE A 49 -9.02 7.52 -11.58
C ILE A 49 -9.67 6.53 -12.54
N GLY A 50 -10.72 5.84 -12.10
CA GLY A 50 -11.47 4.91 -12.94
C GLY A 50 -12.45 5.63 -13.86
N ALA A 51 -12.79 5.01 -14.99
CA ALA A 51 -13.86 5.49 -15.88
C ALA A 51 -15.24 5.57 -15.20
N ASP A 52 -15.42 4.88 -14.07
CA ASP A 52 -16.60 4.90 -13.19
C ASP A 52 -16.58 6.06 -12.16
N ASP A 53 -15.62 6.98 -12.28
CA ASP A 53 -15.34 8.08 -11.32
C ASP A 53 -14.84 7.62 -9.94
N THR A 54 -14.44 6.34 -9.77
CA THR A 54 -13.76 5.90 -8.56
C THR A 54 -12.37 6.56 -8.48
N ILE A 55 -12.07 7.20 -7.35
CA ILE A 55 -10.77 7.81 -7.07
C ILE A 55 -10.05 6.97 -6.02
N THR A 56 -8.95 6.34 -6.40
CA THR A 56 -8.12 5.56 -5.47
C THR A 56 -6.83 6.32 -5.16
N ILE A 57 -6.62 6.66 -3.89
CA ILE A 57 -5.42 7.35 -3.42
C ILE A 57 -4.50 6.36 -2.70
N MET A 58 -3.23 6.39 -3.08
CA MET A 58 -2.20 5.51 -2.58
C MET A 58 -1.64 5.98 -1.23
N LEU A 59 -1.64 5.10 -0.23
CA LEU A 59 -1.12 5.34 1.10
C LEU A 59 0.25 4.69 1.27
N SER A 60 1.26 5.50 1.60
CA SER A 60 2.61 5.00 1.90
C SER A 60 3.06 5.16 3.35
N GLN A 61 2.33 5.93 4.18
CA GLN A 61 2.59 6.07 5.61
C GLN A 61 1.52 5.37 6.44
N LEU A 62 1.99 4.59 7.42
CA LEU A 62 1.15 3.75 8.28
C LEU A 62 0.39 4.58 9.32
N GLU A 63 -0.82 4.13 9.64
CA GLU A 63 -1.61 4.75 10.69
C GLU A 63 -1.08 4.36 12.07
N MET A 64 -0.56 5.35 12.79
CA MET A 64 -0.02 5.21 14.14
C MET A 64 -0.72 6.13 15.16
N GLY A 65 -1.94 6.59 14.87
CA GLY A 65 -2.75 7.47 15.73
C GLY A 65 -2.87 8.92 15.25
N GLN A 66 -2.12 9.31 14.23
CA GLN A 66 -2.05 10.69 13.71
C GLN A 66 -3.07 11.00 12.60
N GLY A 67 -3.83 10.01 12.14
CA GLY A 67 -4.84 10.21 11.09
C GLY A 67 -4.28 10.38 9.68
N VAL A 68 -3.19 9.68 9.35
CA VAL A 68 -2.60 9.72 8.00
C VAL A 68 -3.47 9.04 6.96
N MET A 69 -4.24 8.03 7.31
CA MET A 69 -5.19 7.40 6.38
C MET A 69 -6.28 8.37 5.89
N THR A 70 -6.44 9.52 6.55
CA THR A 70 -7.37 10.59 6.16
C THR A 70 -6.63 11.83 5.67
N SER A 71 -5.69 12.35 6.45
CA SER A 71 -4.97 13.59 6.11
C SER A 71 -4.17 13.47 4.82
N MET A 72 -3.59 12.30 4.51
CA MET A 72 -2.84 12.10 3.26
C MET A 72 -3.76 12.17 2.02
N PRO A 73 -4.86 11.40 1.96
CA PRO A 73 -5.87 11.57 0.91
C PRO A 73 -6.40 13.00 0.78
N MET A 74 -6.62 13.72 1.88
CA MET A 74 -7.08 15.11 1.83
C MET A 74 -6.13 16.02 1.05
N LEU A 75 -4.80 15.83 1.16
CA LEU A 75 -3.81 16.63 0.41
C LEU A 75 -3.99 16.51 -1.10
N LEU A 76 -4.13 15.27 -1.58
CA LEU A 76 -4.29 15.00 -3.00
C LEU A 76 -5.68 15.40 -3.47
N ALA A 77 -6.72 15.03 -2.72
CA ALA A 77 -8.11 15.30 -3.05
C ALA A 77 -8.42 16.80 -3.11
N GLU A 78 -7.81 17.61 -2.22
CA GLU A 78 -7.91 19.07 -2.25
C GLU A 78 -7.47 19.60 -3.61
N GLU A 79 -6.32 19.14 -4.10
CA GLU A 79 -5.82 19.59 -5.40
C GLU A 79 -6.54 18.94 -6.57
N LEU A 80 -7.10 17.74 -6.40
CA LEU A 80 -7.83 17.09 -7.47
C LEU A 80 -9.27 17.61 -7.64
N ASP A 81 -9.80 18.37 -6.67
CA ASP A 81 -11.19 18.84 -6.64
C ASP A 81 -12.23 17.70 -6.70
N VAL A 82 -11.97 16.59 -6.01
CA VAL A 82 -12.88 15.43 -5.98
C VAL A 82 -13.84 15.49 -4.80
N ASP A 83 -14.98 14.83 -4.95
CA ASP A 83 -15.89 14.57 -3.84
C ASP A 83 -15.23 13.61 -2.84
N TRP A 84 -15.12 14.05 -1.58
CA TRP A 84 -14.54 13.27 -0.49
C TRP A 84 -15.18 11.89 -0.35
N ASN A 85 -16.48 11.78 -0.60
CA ASN A 85 -17.23 10.52 -0.44
C ASN A 85 -16.94 9.49 -1.53
N LYS A 86 -16.25 9.87 -2.62
CA LYS A 86 -15.86 8.97 -3.72
C LYS A 86 -14.43 8.44 -3.60
N ILE A 87 -13.71 8.83 -2.54
CA ILE A 87 -12.32 8.44 -2.34
C ILE A 87 -12.25 7.04 -1.73
N LYS A 88 -11.43 6.20 -2.35
CA LYS A 88 -10.92 4.94 -1.80
C LYS A 88 -9.43 5.10 -1.53
N THR A 89 -8.92 4.30 -0.60
CA THR A 89 -7.49 4.26 -0.30
C THR A 89 -6.95 2.85 -0.47
N GLU A 90 -5.72 2.77 -0.96
CA GLU A 90 -5.00 1.51 -1.12
C GLU A 90 -3.59 1.63 -0.55
N TRP A 91 -3.11 0.56 0.09
CA TRP A 91 -1.74 0.51 0.59
C TRP A 91 -0.78 0.18 -0.55
N VAL A 92 0.31 0.94 -0.65
CA VAL A 92 1.37 0.64 -1.62
C VAL A 92 2.31 -0.44 -1.11
N PRO A 93 2.91 -1.24 -2.01
CA PRO A 93 4.00 -2.13 -1.63
C PRO A 93 5.23 -1.33 -1.18
N ALA A 94 6.18 -2.00 -0.55
CA ALA A 94 7.48 -1.41 -0.27
C ALA A 94 8.24 -1.15 -1.58
N ASP A 95 8.32 0.12 -1.99
CA ASP A 95 8.98 0.55 -3.22
C ASP A 95 9.56 1.97 -3.01
N PRO A 96 10.85 2.22 -3.34
CA PRO A 96 11.50 3.51 -3.15
C PRO A 96 10.75 4.72 -3.76
N LYS A 97 9.94 4.52 -4.82
CA LYS A 97 9.16 5.60 -5.42
C LYS A 97 8.09 6.20 -4.50
N TYR A 98 7.71 5.48 -3.44
CA TYR A 98 6.76 5.92 -2.42
C TYR A 98 7.43 6.51 -1.17
N GLY A 99 8.75 6.71 -1.25
CA GLY A 99 9.59 7.22 -0.18
C GLY A 99 9.18 8.60 0.34
N ASN A 100 9.37 8.81 1.64
CA ASN A 100 9.21 10.12 2.24
C ASN A 100 10.53 10.91 2.10
N PRO A 101 10.54 12.10 1.48
CA PRO A 101 11.74 12.91 1.31
C PRO A 101 12.43 13.27 2.64
N ASN A 102 11.68 13.47 3.73
CA ASN A 102 12.23 13.78 5.04
C ASN A 102 13.00 12.60 5.67
N PHE A 103 12.88 11.40 5.09
CA PHE A 103 13.66 10.21 5.45
C PHE A 103 14.59 9.77 4.32
N GLY A 104 15.03 10.69 3.45
CA GLY A 104 15.94 10.38 2.34
C GLY A 104 15.35 9.39 1.33
N GLY A 105 14.02 9.37 1.17
CA GLY A 105 13.33 8.44 0.26
C GLY A 105 12.99 7.08 0.88
N ALA A 106 13.21 6.87 2.18
CA ALA A 106 12.72 5.67 2.85
C ALA A 106 11.19 5.71 3.01
N GLN A 107 10.52 4.58 2.78
CA GLN A 107 9.10 4.39 3.09
C GLN A 107 8.94 4.11 4.59
N LEU A 108 9.03 5.17 5.40
CA LEU A 108 9.04 5.11 6.86
C LEU A 108 7.98 6.04 7.46
N THR A 109 7.38 5.60 8.57
CA THR A 109 6.50 6.42 9.42
C THR A 109 7.17 6.62 10.78
N ALA A 110 7.63 7.84 11.05
CA ALA A 110 8.24 8.21 12.32
C ALA A 110 8.22 9.74 12.52
N GLY A 111 8.45 10.20 13.76
CA GLY A 111 8.76 11.59 14.09
C GLY A 111 7.80 12.64 13.51
N SER A 112 6.51 12.34 13.41
CA SER A 112 5.48 13.23 12.82
C SER A 112 5.81 13.74 11.41
N ASN A 113 6.54 12.95 10.60
CA ASN A 113 6.99 13.36 9.27
C ASN A 113 6.07 12.97 8.11
N SER A 114 4.98 12.25 8.36
CA SER A 114 4.10 11.75 7.28
C SER A 114 3.52 12.89 6.45
N VAL A 115 2.72 13.77 7.06
CA VAL A 115 2.14 14.93 6.35
C VAL A 115 3.23 15.91 5.94
N ARG A 116 4.23 16.17 6.79
CA ARG A 116 5.28 17.16 6.49
C ARG A 116 6.10 16.83 5.25
N GLY A 117 6.56 15.59 5.13
CA GLY A 117 7.37 15.17 3.99
C GLY A 117 6.56 14.96 2.72
N MET A 118 5.27 14.63 2.85
CA MET A 118 4.41 14.31 1.73
C MET A 118 3.51 15.47 1.29
N TRP A 119 3.48 16.57 2.05
CA TRP A 119 2.66 17.76 1.83
C TRP A 119 2.70 18.23 0.38
N ARG A 120 3.92 18.45 -0.14
CA ARG A 120 4.11 18.96 -1.50
C ARG A 120 3.89 17.88 -2.55
N ILE A 121 4.38 16.67 -2.30
CA ILE A 121 4.31 15.53 -3.23
C ILE A 121 2.86 15.19 -3.58
N LEU A 122 2.01 14.98 -2.58
CA LEU A 122 0.61 14.61 -2.82
C LEU A 122 -0.22 15.74 -3.42
N ARG A 123 0.05 16.98 -3.03
CA ARG A 123 -0.61 18.14 -3.63
C ARG A 123 -0.22 18.32 -5.09
N GLN A 124 1.06 18.19 -5.43
CA GLN A 124 1.52 18.17 -6.82
C GLN A 124 0.88 17.03 -7.60
N ALA A 125 0.81 15.82 -7.03
CA ALA A 125 0.16 14.69 -7.67
C ALA A 125 -1.32 14.97 -8.01
N GLY A 126 -2.08 15.55 -7.08
CA GLY A 126 -3.48 15.94 -7.31
C GLY A 126 -3.62 17.04 -8.35
N GLY A 127 -2.78 18.07 -8.28
CA GLY A 127 -2.79 19.19 -9.23
C GLY A 127 -2.41 18.77 -10.65
N THR A 128 -1.45 17.86 -10.81
CA THR A 128 -1.05 17.27 -12.09
C THR A 128 -2.19 16.46 -12.69
N ALA A 129 -2.83 15.60 -11.90
CA ALA A 129 -4.01 14.85 -12.34
C ALA A 129 -5.15 15.78 -12.79
N ARG A 130 -5.46 16.81 -11.99
CA ARG A 130 -6.46 17.85 -12.32
C ARG A 130 -6.13 18.56 -13.64
N ALA A 131 -4.88 18.97 -13.84
CA ALA A 131 -4.44 19.66 -15.05
C ALA A 131 -4.66 18.79 -16.30
N MET A 132 -4.27 17.51 -16.26
CA MET A 132 -4.47 16.58 -17.38
C MET A 132 -5.96 16.42 -17.74
N LEU A 133 -6.83 16.33 -16.73
CA LEU A 133 -8.28 16.23 -16.92
C LEU A 133 -8.86 17.52 -17.53
N VAL A 134 -8.40 18.69 -17.08
CA VAL A 134 -8.80 20.00 -17.65
C VAL A 134 -8.37 20.10 -19.12
N THR A 135 -7.12 19.75 -19.45
CA THR A 135 -6.64 19.71 -20.84
C THR A 135 -7.50 18.77 -21.70
N ALA A 136 -7.80 17.56 -21.20
CA ALA A 136 -8.63 16.60 -21.92
C ALA A 136 -10.03 17.15 -22.20
N ALA A 137 -10.66 17.80 -21.22
CA ALA A 137 -11.99 18.40 -21.36
C ALA A 137 -11.97 19.60 -22.32
N ALA A 138 -11.00 20.50 -22.17
CA ALA A 138 -10.81 21.68 -23.01
C ALA A 138 -10.67 21.28 -24.49
N GLN A 139 -9.83 20.28 -24.77
CA GLN A 139 -9.69 19.70 -26.11
C GLN A 139 -10.97 19.01 -26.61
N SER A 140 -11.77 18.39 -25.74
CA SER A 140 -13.04 17.76 -26.15
C SER A 140 -14.11 18.78 -26.52
N TRP A 141 -14.00 19.98 -25.96
CA TRP A 141 -14.92 21.07 -26.21
C TRP A 141 -14.42 22.11 -27.22
N ASN A 142 -13.16 21.98 -27.65
CA ASN A 142 -12.44 22.94 -28.46
C ASN A 142 -12.46 24.36 -27.85
N VAL A 143 -12.07 24.46 -26.57
CA VAL A 143 -12.00 25.71 -25.80
C VAL A 143 -10.66 25.86 -25.11
N GLU A 144 -10.33 27.06 -24.64
CA GLU A 144 -9.12 27.35 -23.87
C GLU A 144 -9.20 26.77 -22.44
N GLU A 145 -8.12 26.18 -21.95
CA GLU A 145 -8.08 25.56 -20.61
C GLU A 145 -8.43 26.53 -19.47
N ASN A 146 -8.07 27.81 -19.60
CA ASN A 146 -8.34 28.84 -18.59
C ASN A 146 -9.84 29.20 -18.46
N THR A 147 -10.67 28.78 -19.43
CA THR A 147 -12.13 28.90 -19.38
C THR A 147 -12.78 27.73 -18.62
N CYS A 148 -12.00 26.71 -18.25
CA CYS A 148 -12.45 25.59 -17.46
C CYS A 148 -12.21 25.80 -15.95
N SER A 149 -13.00 25.12 -15.14
CA SER A 149 -12.83 24.97 -13.69
C SER A 149 -13.18 23.55 -13.26
N THR A 150 -12.84 23.19 -12.04
CA THR A 150 -13.10 21.86 -11.48
C THR A 150 -13.89 21.92 -10.19
N GLU A 151 -14.80 20.97 -10.03
CA GLU A 151 -15.62 20.84 -8.83
C GLU A 151 -16.14 19.40 -8.71
N LYS A 152 -15.99 18.78 -7.53
CA LYS A 152 -16.55 17.48 -7.17
C LYS A 152 -16.30 16.35 -8.19
N GLY A 153 -15.11 16.31 -8.79
CA GLY A 153 -14.73 15.30 -9.77
C GLY A 153 -15.26 15.55 -11.19
N GLU A 154 -15.57 16.80 -11.51
CA GLU A 154 -16.01 17.22 -12.83
C GLU A 154 -15.19 18.42 -13.32
N VAL A 155 -14.93 18.47 -14.63
CA VAL A 155 -14.48 19.68 -15.33
C VAL A 155 -15.71 20.42 -15.84
N ILE A 156 -15.72 21.74 -15.70
CA ILE A 156 -16.82 22.65 -16.03
C ILE A 156 -16.28 23.73 -16.96
N HIS A 157 -16.87 23.91 -18.14
CA HIS A 157 -16.59 25.07 -18.99
C HIS A 157 -17.46 26.26 -18.54
N LYS A 158 -16.84 27.28 -17.95
CA LYS A 158 -17.53 28.39 -17.27
C LYS A 158 -18.52 29.14 -18.15
N THR A 159 -18.15 29.38 -19.42
CA THR A 159 -18.96 30.18 -20.34
C THR A 159 -20.20 29.44 -20.82
N SER A 160 -20.09 28.14 -21.10
CA SER A 160 -21.23 27.35 -21.64
C SER A 160 -22.00 26.56 -20.57
N GLY A 161 -21.45 26.40 -19.37
CA GLY A 161 -22.00 25.52 -18.34
C GLY A 161 -21.83 24.01 -18.60
N ARG A 162 -21.27 23.59 -19.73
CA ARG A 162 -20.97 22.17 -20.03
C ARG A 162 -20.11 21.54 -18.94
N ARG A 163 -20.41 20.29 -18.60
CA ARG A 163 -19.71 19.49 -17.58
C ARG A 163 -19.27 18.15 -18.15
N LEU A 164 -18.08 17.68 -17.76
CA LEU A 164 -17.60 16.32 -18.01
C LEU A 164 -17.05 15.76 -16.70
N ARG A 165 -17.51 14.57 -16.32
CA ARG A 165 -16.99 13.86 -15.16
C ARG A 165 -15.59 13.34 -15.45
N TYR A 166 -14.76 13.21 -14.42
CA TYR A 166 -13.38 12.77 -14.57
C TYR A 166 -13.25 11.40 -15.23
N GLY A 167 -14.10 10.44 -14.90
CA GLY A 167 -14.11 9.11 -15.49
C GLY A 167 -14.30 9.13 -17.01
N ALA A 168 -15.12 10.05 -17.53
CA ALA A 168 -15.32 10.21 -18.97
C ALA A 168 -14.11 10.83 -19.68
N LEU A 169 -13.19 11.44 -18.94
CA LEU A 169 -11.99 12.09 -19.46
C LEU A 169 -10.74 11.20 -19.35
N VAL A 170 -10.81 10.08 -18.62
CA VAL A 170 -9.69 9.19 -18.29
C VAL A 170 -8.91 8.76 -19.53
N GLU A 171 -9.58 8.21 -20.53
CA GLU A 171 -8.93 7.69 -21.74
C GLU A 171 -8.16 8.78 -22.48
N LYS A 172 -8.80 9.93 -22.68
CA LYS A 172 -8.19 11.07 -23.36
C LYS A 172 -7.05 11.66 -22.55
N ALA A 173 -7.23 11.82 -21.24
CA ALA A 173 -6.21 12.35 -20.35
C ALA A 173 -4.97 11.45 -20.30
N ALA A 174 -5.14 10.12 -20.37
CA ALA A 174 -4.05 9.16 -20.34
C ALA A 174 -3.14 9.24 -21.58
N ALA A 175 -3.67 9.72 -22.71
CA ALA A 175 -2.91 9.94 -23.93
C ALA A 175 -2.14 11.28 -23.95
N LEU A 176 -2.36 12.16 -22.95
CA LEU A 176 -1.70 13.46 -22.87
C LEU A 176 -0.34 13.36 -22.16
N PRO A 177 0.63 14.21 -22.54
CA PRO A 177 1.87 14.32 -21.78
C PRO A 177 1.58 14.82 -20.36
N VAL A 178 2.26 14.23 -19.37
CA VAL A 178 2.16 14.67 -17.98
C VAL A 178 2.79 16.07 -17.83
N PRO A 179 2.06 17.07 -17.32
CA PRO A 179 2.60 18.41 -17.10
C PRO A 179 3.81 18.39 -16.15
N LYS A 180 4.89 19.07 -16.53
CA LYS A 180 6.11 19.18 -15.70
C LYS A 180 5.92 20.05 -14.46
N THR A 181 5.06 21.07 -14.56
CA THR A 181 4.79 22.02 -13.49
C THR A 181 3.29 22.28 -13.39
N VAL A 182 2.80 22.38 -12.15
CA VAL A 182 1.42 22.74 -11.85
C VAL A 182 1.38 23.75 -10.72
N SER A 183 0.44 24.69 -10.81
CA SER A 183 0.13 25.61 -9.72
C SER A 183 -0.70 24.89 -8.67
N LEU A 184 -0.26 24.99 -7.42
CA LEU A 184 -1.00 24.47 -6.27
C LEU A 184 -1.95 25.54 -5.73
N LYS A 185 -3.06 25.11 -5.15
CA LYS A 185 -4.00 26.01 -4.46
C LYS A 185 -3.31 26.78 -3.33
N SER A 186 -3.72 28.01 -3.12
CA SER A 186 -3.38 28.74 -1.90
C SER A 186 -4.26 28.25 -0.73
N PRO A 187 -3.85 28.48 0.54
CA PRO A 187 -4.69 28.13 1.68
C PRO A 187 -6.10 28.74 1.68
N LYS A 188 -6.28 29.88 0.99
CA LYS A 188 -7.59 30.54 0.86
C LYS A 188 -8.54 29.79 -0.09
N GLU A 189 -8.01 28.92 -0.93
CA GLU A 189 -8.78 28.13 -1.90
C GLU A 189 -9.11 26.73 -1.36
N PHE A 190 -8.62 26.39 -0.17
CA PHE A 190 -8.84 25.06 0.42
C PHE A 190 -10.29 24.83 0.81
N ARG A 191 -10.79 23.66 0.46
CA ARG A 191 -12.16 23.20 0.77
C ARG A 191 -12.18 22.03 1.74
N LEU A 192 -11.20 21.14 1.64
CA LEU A 192 -11.00 19.96 2.50
C LEU A 192 -9.93 20.23 3.55
N LEU A 193 -8.78 20.81 3.17
CA LEU A 193 -7.69 21.04 4.10
C LEU A 193 -8.06 22.07 5.17
N GLY A 194 -7.82 21.72 6.44
CA GLY A 194 -8.23 22.50 7.60
C GLY A 194 -9.64 22.18 8.12
N GLN A 195 -10.39 21.32 7.44
CA GLN A 195 -11.70 20.86 7.90
C GLN A 195 -11.61 19.56 8.71
N SER A 196 -12.54 19.38 9.65
CA SER A 196 -12.72 18.14 10.40
C SER A 196 -13.69 17.22 9.66
N LEU A 197 -13.17 16.46 8.68
CA LEU A 197 -13.96 15.51 7.90
C LEU A 197 -14.04 14.14 8.61
N PRO A 198 -15.13 13.37 8.41
CA PRO A 198 -15.18 11.98 8.84
C PRO A 198 -14.00 11.18 8.28
N ARG A 199 -13.29 10.50 9.18
CA ARG A 199 -12.09 9.73 8.82
C ARG A 199 -12.46 8.48 8.02
N LEU A 200 -11.72 8.23 6.95
CA LEU A 200 -11.93 7.08 6.05
C LEU A 200 -11.72 5.74 6.78
N ASP A 201 -10.87 5.70 7.80
CA ASP A 201 -10.48 4.49 8.52
C ASP A 201 -11.36 4.17 9.74
N ILE A 202 -12.26 5.08 10.17
CA ILE A 202 -13.10 4.86 11.35
C ILE A 202 -14.12 3.73 11.15
N PRO A 203 -14.90 3.68 10.05
CA PRO A 203 -15.99 2.71 9.91
C PRO A 203 -15.55 1.26 10.14
N GLU A 204 -14.40 0.85 9.58
CA GLU A 204 -13.87 -0.51 9.75
C GLU A 204 -13.32 -0.77 11.15
N LYS A 205 -12.79 0.26 11.82
CA LYS A 205 -12.23 0.14 13.18
C LYS A 205 -13.30 -0.01 14.25
N VAL A 206 -14.46 0.62 14.07
CA VAL A 206 -15.54 0.59 15.08
C VAL A 206 -16.49 -0.60 14.92
N ASN A 207 -16.46 -1.29 13.79
CA ASN A 207 -17.32 -2.45 13.53
C ASN A 207 -16.56 -3.79 13.50
N GLY A 208 -15.27 -3.79 13.86
CA GLY A 208 -14.45 -5.00 13.92
C GLY A 208 -14.03 -5.58 12.56
N LYS A 209 -14.24 -4.87 11.45
CA LYS A 209 -13.80 -5.32 10.11
C LYS A 209 -12.33 -5.00 9.81
N ALA A 210 -11.75 -4.03 10.51
CA ALA A 210 -10.35 -3.67 10.34
C ALA A 210 -9.44 -4.88 10.60
N THR A 211 -8.60 -5.21 9.63
CA THR A 211 -7.63 -6.31 9.72
C THR A 211 -6.27 -5.75 10.14
N PHE A 212 -5.75 -6.22 11.27
CA PHE A 212 -4.40 -5.92 11.75
C PHE A 212 -3.44 -7.07 11.43
N GLY A 213 -2.14 -6.83 11.58
CA GLY A 213 -1.13 -7.86 11.30
C GLY A 213 -1.32 -9.16 12.10
N ILE A 214 -1.90 -9.08 13.30
CA ILE A 214 -2.19 -10.26 14.14
C ILE A 214 -3.40 -11.07 13.64
N ASP A 215 -4.29 -10.48 12.85
CA ASP A 215 -5.50 -11.12 12.35
C ASP A 215 -5.23 -11.94 11.08
N VAL A 216 -4.10 -11.71 10.43
CA VAL A 216 -3.70 -12.41 9.20
C VAL A 216 -3.52 -13.89 9.47
N LYS A 217 -4.26 -14.72 8.72
CA LYS A 217 -4.14 -16.19 8.74
C LYS A 217 -3.88 -16.70 7.33
N ARG A 218 -2.96 -17.67 7.20
CA ARG A 218 -2.71 -18.39 5.94
C ARG A 218 -2.90 -19.90 6.13
N PRO A 219 -3.29 -20.64 5.07
CA PRO A 219 -3.31 -22.10 5.12
C PRO A 219 -1.96 -22.66 5.57
N GLY A 220 -1.97 -23.54 6.58
CA GLY A 220 -0.75 -24.14 7.13
C GLY A 220 0.15 -23.20 7.94
N MET A 221 -0.31 -21.99 8.28
CA MET A 221 0.48 -21.04 9.07
C MET A 221 0.78 -21.57 10.47
N LEU A 222 2.06 -21.64 10.82
CA LEU A 222 2.53 -21.95 12.17
C LEU A 222 2.70 -20.65 12.99
N ILE A 223 2.67 -20.78 14.31
CA ILE A 223 2.91 -19.69 15.25
C ILE A 223 4.28 -19.89 15.90
N ALA A 224 5.10 -18.83 15.90
CA ALA A 224 6.39 -18.82 16.54
C ALA A 224 6.37 -17.94 17.80
N ARG A 225 6.92 -18.44 18.91
CA ARG A 225 7.24 -17.65 20.09
C ARG A 225 8.75 -17.58 20.26
N VAL A 226 9.27 -16.35 20.30
CA VAL A 226 10.71 -16.12 20.47
C VAL A 226 11.03 -15.96 21.95
N VAL A 227 11.92 -16.81 22.45
CA VAL A 227 12.56 -16.67 23.76
C VAL A 227 13.84 -15.87 23.54
N LYS A 228 13.98 -14.73 24.24
CA LYS A 228 15.12 -13.82 24.13
C LYS A 228 15.90 -13.78 25.43
N CYS A 229 17.17 -13.42 25.36
CA CYS A 229 17.97 -13.14 26.55
C CYS A 229 17.30 -12.01 27.36
N PRO A 230 17.16 -12.15 28.69
CA PRO A 230 16.60 -11.08 29.53
C PRO A 230 17.55 -9.88 29.62
N VAL A 231 18.85 -10.07 29.35
CA VAL A 231 19.86 -9.01 29.38
C VAL A 231 20.03 -8.40 27.99
N PHE A 232 19.95 -7.06 27.91
CA PHE A 232 20.13 -6.33 26.66
C PHE A 232 21.51 -6.61 26.05
N GLY A 233 21.55 -6.93 24.75
CA GLY A 233 22.78 -7.29 24.05
C GLY A 233 23.29 -8.71 24.32
N GLY A 234 22.67 -9.45 25.25
CA GLY A 234 22.97 -10.85 25.50
C GLY A 234 22.59 -11.77 24.33
N LYS A 235 23.26 -12.92 24.25
CA LYS A 235 23.16 -13.87 23.13
C LYS A 235 22.89 -15.28 23.63
N VAL A 236 22.36 -16.12 22.74
CA VAL A 236 22.27 -17.57 22.98
C VAL A 236 23.68 -18.13 23.03
N GLU A 237 24.07 -18.76 24.14
CA GLU A 237 25.30 -19.55 24.23
C GLU A 237 25.02 -20.98 23.75
N SER A 238 23.97 -21.59 24.29
CA SER A 238 23.46 -22.89 23.88
C SER A 238 21.99 -23.06 24.31
N PHE A 239 21.30 -24.07 23.80
CA PHE A 239 19.93 -24.41 24.24
C PHE A 239 19.68 -25.91 24.15
N ASN A 240 18.79 -26.42 25.01
CA ASN A 240 18.21 -27.75 24.93
C ASN A 240 16.74 -27.65 24.55
N ALA A 241 16.38 -28.24 23.41
CA ALA A 241 15.03 -28.20 22.86
C ALA A 241 14.15 -29.40 23.24
N ASP A 242 14.66 -30.41 23.94
CA ASP A 242 13.98 -31.70 24.10
C ASP A 242 12.64 -31.55 24.82
N LYS A 243 12.62 -30.84 25.94
CA LYS A 243 11.38 -30.55 26.70
C LYS A 243 10.39 -29.71 25.90
N ALA A 244 10.88 -28.74 25.13
CA ALA A 244 10.04 -27.92 24.26
C ALA A 244 9.42 -28.78 23.13
N LYS A 245 10.20 -29.66 22.50
CA LYS A 245 9.74 -30.57 21.44
C LYS A 245 8.79 -31.65 21.94
N ALA A 246 8.88 -32.02 23.22
CA ALA A 246 7.93 -32.95 23.85
C ALA A 246 6.52 -32.36 24.03
N VAL A 247 6.34 -31.03 23.92
CA VAL A 247 5.02 -30.39 24.01
C VAL A 247 4.21 -30.68 22.75
N PRO A 248 3.00 -31.30 22.85
CA PRO A 248 2.16 -31.57 21.69
C PRO A 248 1.85 -30.31 20.89
N GLY A 249 2.05 -30.39 19.57
CA GLY A 249 1.85 -29.29 18.63
C GLY A 249 3.09 -28.43 18.40
N VAL A 250 4.19 -28.61 19.15
CA VAL A 250 5.48 -28.02 18.80
C VAL A 250 6.05 -28.77 17.59
N ARG A 251 6.41 -28.00 16.56
CA ARG A 251 6.91 -28.52 15.28
C ARG A 251 8.41 -28.36 15.14
N ASN A 252 8.94 -27.25 15.64
CA ASN A 252 10.37 -27.00 15.57
C ASN A 252 10.84 -26.03 16.66
N VAL A 253 12.14 -26.05 16.93
CA VAL A 253 12.83 -25.10 17.80
C VAL A 253 14.11 -24.68 17.08
N VAL A 254 14.21 -23.39 16.75
CA VAL A 254 15.29 -22.87 15.91
C VAL A 254 15.95 -21.66 16.56
N GLN A 255 17.28 -21.64 16.61
CA GLN A 255 18.02 -20.45 17.01
C GLN A 255 17.95 -19.41 15.88
N ILE A 256 17.67 -18.16 16.25
CA ILE A 256 17.65 -17.00 15.38
C ILE A 256 18.61 -15.94 15.92
N GLY A 257 18.89 -14.89 15.15
CA GLY A 257 19.85 -13.85 15.56
C GLY A 257 19.52 -13.14 16.88
N SER A 258 18.25 -13.14 17.29
CA SER A 258 17.79 -12.47 18.52
C SER A 258 17.38 -13.41 19.67
N GLY A 259 17.56 -14.73 19.53
CA GLY A 259 17.12 -15.70 20.55
C GLY A 259 16.82 -17.08 19.98
N VAL A 260 15.90 -17.81 20.61
CA VAL A 260 15.44 -19.12 20.14
C VAL A 260 13.93 -19.07 19.89
N ALA A 261 13.50 -19.43 18.68
CA ALA A 261 12.10 -19.46 18.28
C ALA A 261 11.53 -20.87 18.42
N VAL A 262 10.46 -21.00 19.21
CA VAL A 262 9.64 -22.21 19.29
C VAL A 262 8.48 -22.06 18.31
N VAL A 263 8.42 -22.95 17.31
CA VAL A 263 7.44 -22.92 16.22
C VAL A 263 6.44 -24.06 16.41
N ALA A 264 5.15 -23.74 16.41
CA ALA A 264 4.09 -24.68 16.75
C ALA A 264 2.80 -24.44 15.95
N ASP A 265 1.86 -25.39 16.04
CA ASP A 265 0.57 -25.34 15.34
C ASP A 265 -0.35 -24.23 15.81
N ASN A 266 -0.18 -23.79 17.06
CA ASN A 266 -1.01 -22.77 17.66
C ASN A 266 -0.26 -22.01 18.77
N TYR A 267 -0.87 -20.91 19.22
CA TYR A 267 -0.30 -20.03 20.23
C TYR A 267 0.01 -20.77 21.54
N TRP A 268 -0.89 -21.64 22.01
CA TRP A 268 -0.73 -22.32 23.27
C TRP A 268 0.44 -23.32 23.25
N ALA A 269 0.57 -24.08 22.16
CA ALA A 269 1.70 -24.99 21.98
C ALA A 269 3.03 -24.24 21.89
N ALA A 270 3.09 -23.15 21.12
CA ALA A 270 4.29 -22.30 21.04
C ALA A 270 4.63 -21.69 22.41
N SER A 271 3.61 -21.25 23.15
CA SER A 271 3.73 -20.65 24.47
C SER A 271 4.28 -21.64 25.51
N LYS A 272 3.69 -22.84 25.61
CA LYS A 272 4.13 -23.90 26.52
C LYS A 272 5.51 -24.43 26.14
N GLY A 273 5.77 -24.64 24.85
CA GLY A 273 7.09 -25.06 24.36
C GLY A 273 8.17 -24.03 24.69
N ALA A 274 7.88 -22.74 24.55
CA ALA A 274 8.80 -21.67 24.95
C ALA A 274 9.07 -21.63 26.46
N GLN A 275 8.07 -21.94 27.30
CA GLN A 275 8.25 -22.05 28.76
C GLN A 275 9.07 -23.27 29.16
N ALA A 276 8.96 -24.38 28.41
CA ALA A 276 9.72 -25.60 28.64
C ALA A 276 11.12 -25.59 28.02
N LEU A 277 11.43 -24.59 27.20
CA LEU A 277 12.71 -24.44 26.52
C LEU A 277 13.80 -24.06 27.52
N GLU A 278 14.90 -24.79 27.50
CA GLU A 278 16.07 -24.51 28.33
C GLU A 278 17.12 -23.79 27.48
N VAL A 279 17.46 -22.55 27.85
CA VAL A 279 18.45 -21.76 27.14
C VAL A 279 19.53 -21.28 28.11
N LYS A 280 20.79 -21.50 27.73
CA LYS A 280 21.94 -20.90 28.38
C LYS A 280 22.29 -19.61 27.65
N TRP A 281 22.30 -18.51 28.40
CA TRP A 281 22.59 -17.19 27.85
C TRP A 281 24.02 -16.79 28.14
N ASN A 282 24.67 -16.21 27.15
CA ASN A 282 25.79 -15.31 27.37
C ASN A 282 25.21 -13.90 27.54
N GLU A 283 25.05 -13.48 28.80
CA GLU A 283 24.41 -12.20 29.16
C GLU A 283 25.24 -10.98 28.76
N GLY A 284 26.55 -11.16 28.54
CA GLY A 284 27.44 -10.11 28.09
C GLY A 284 27.69 -9.00 29.13
N PRO A 285 28.27 -7.86 28.70
CA PRO A 285 28.76 -6.82 29.61
C PRO A 285 27.68 -6.12 30.46
N LEU A 286 26.41 -6.24 30.06
CA LEU A 286 25.29 -5.58 30.73
C LEU A 286 24.55 -6.51 31.72
N ALA A 287 25.10 -7.68 32.04
CA ALA A 287 24.49 -8.66 32.95
C ALA A 287 24.10 -8.05 34.30
N ASN A 288 24.88 -7.10 34.79
CA ASN A 288 24.67 -6.45 36.09
C ASN A 288 23.92 -5.11 35.99
N LEU A 289 23.40 -4.75 34.80
CA LEU A 289 22.65 -3.50 34.63
C LEU A 289 21.25 -3.64 35.24
N SER A 290 20.97 -2.86 36.27
CA SER A 290 19.63 -2.70 36.84
C SER A 290 19.04 -1.33 36.46
N SER A 291 17.72 -1.28 36.30
CA SER A 291 16.95 -0.03 36.29
C SER A 291 16.74 0.51 37.69
#